data_AF-A0A4Y2N308-F1
#
_entry.id   AF-A0A4Y2N308-F1
#
_cell.length_a   1.000
_cell.length_b   1.000
_cell.length_c   1.000
_cell.angle_alpha   90.00
_cell.angle_beta   90.00
_cell.angle_gamma   90.00
#
_symmetry.space_group_name_H-M   'P 1'
#
loop_
_entity.id
_entity.type
_entity.pdbx_description
1 polymer ?
#
loop_
_entity_poly.entity_id
_entity_poly.type
_entity_poly.pdbx_seq_one_letter_code
_entity_poly.pdbx_strand_id
1 'polypeptide(L)'
;MLTLNPALAELWEVSIAGTVLAIEIIGDRDMGAKHRARADSIQIMKVQEIPASKCRRPHVKQFHDSKIKFPLPSRINRKFHKPRFTTVRPNAKF
;
A
#
# COMPACT_ATOMS: atom_id res chain seq x y z
N MET A 1 -2.52 -26.48 -18.58
CA MET A 1 -2.73 -26.37 -17.13
C MET A 1 -1.48 -25.75 -16.50
N LEU A 2 -1.48 -24.44 -16.26
CA LEU A 2 -0.47 -23.77 -15.44
C LEU A 2 -1.23 -22.94 -14.40
N THR A 3 -1.04 -23.27 -13.14
CA THR A 3 -1.68 -22.63 -12.00
C THR A 3 -1.02 -21.27 -11.75
N LEU A 4 -1.55 -20.22 -12.37
CA LEU A 4 -1.28 -18.86 -11.90
C LEU A 4 -2.02 -18.68 -10.57
N ASN A 5 -1.30 -18.40 -9.49
CA ASN A 5 -1.84 -18.26 -8.15
C ASN A 5 -1.76 -16.77 -7.74
N PRO A 6 -2.80 -15.94 -7.99
CA PRO A 6 -2.71 -14.49 -7.80
C PRO A 6 -3.28 -13.99 -6.45
N ALA A 7 -3.83 -14.86 -5.60
CA ALA A 7 -4.89 -14.43 -4.68
C ALA A 7 -4.51 -14.09 -3.22
N LEU A 8 -3.25 -14.20 -2.79
CA LEU A 8 -2.92 -13.97 -1.37
C LEU A 8 -2.39 -12.56 -1.15
N ALA A 9 -3.25 -11.62 -0.75
CA ALA A 9 -2.86 -10.28 -0.29
C ALA A 9 -2.57 -10.28 1.22
N GLU A 10 -1.36 -9.85 1.61
CA GLU A 10 -1.00 -9.61 3.01
C GLU A 10 -0.90 -8.09 3.18
N LEU A 11 -1.71 -7.51 4.07
CA LEU A 11 -1.76 -6.07 4.34
C LEU A 11 -1.43 -5.80 5.81
N TRP A 12 -0.86 -4.63 6.08
CA TRP A 12 -0.61 -4.12 7.43
C TRP A 12 -1.75 -3.16 7.81
N GLU A 13 -2.73 -3.68 8.53
CA GLU A 13 -3.93 -2.97 8.94
C GLU A 13 -4.20 -3.25 10.43
N VAL A 14 -4.72 -2.24 11.15
CA VAL A 14 -4.88 -2.27 12.61
C VAL A 14 -6.18 -2.97 13.03
N SER A 15 -7.11 -3.17 12.09
CA SER A 15 -8.40 -3.82 12.33
C SER A 15 -8.82 -4.67 11.12
N ILE A 16 -9.58 -5.73 11.37
CA ILE A 16 -10.19 -6.56 10.32
C ILE A 16 -11.07 -5.71 9.39
N ALA A 17 -11.85 -4.77 9.95
CA ALA A 17 -12.70 -3.88 9.14
C ALA A 17 -11.86 -2.99 8.21
N GLY A 18 -10.75 -2.44 8.71
CA GLY A 18 -9.80 -1.69 7.91
C GLY A 18 -9.09 -2.57 6.88
N THR A 19 -8.78 -3.83 7.22
CA THR A 19 -8.24 -4.82 6.26
C THR A 19 -9.21 -5.07 5.12
N VAL A 20 -10.51 -5.22 5.38
CA VAL A 20 -11.52 -5.42 4.33
C VAL A 20 -11.65 -4.17 3.44
N LEU A 21 -11.75 -2.99 4.04
CA LEU A 21 -11.82 -1.71 3.32
C LEU A 21 -10.55 -1.44 2.49
N ALA A 22 -9.39 -1.80 3.03
CA ALA A 22 -8.12 -1.72 2.33
C ALA A 22 -8.01 -2.78 1.23
N ILE A 23 -8.51 -4.00 1.41
CA ILE A 23 -8.55 -5.01 0.33
C ILE A 23 -9.48 -4.54 -0.78
N GLU A 24 -10.59 -3.89 -0.49
CA GLU A 24 -11.48 -3.36 -1.52
C GLU A 24 -10.77 -2.22 -2.29
N ILE A 25 -10.30 -1.19 -1.59
CA ILE A 25 -9.69 -0.01 -2.23
C ILE A 25 -8.33 -0.32 -2.86
N ILE A 26 -7.47 -1.11 -2.19
CA ILE A 26 -6.14 -1.49 -2.68
C ILE A 26 -6.25 -2.67 -3.64
N GLY A 27 -7.19 -3.60 -3.44
CA GLY A 27 -7.47 -4.66 -4.40
C GLY A 27 -7.87 -4.05 -5.73
N ASP A 28 -8.80 -3.09 -5.74
CA ASP A 28 -9.16 -2.39 -6.97
C ASP A 28 -7.98 -1.64 -7.61
N ARG A 29 -7.11 -1.02 -6.81
CA ARG A 29 -5.95 -0.27 -7.34
C ARG A 29 -4.81 -1.17 -7.78
N ASP A 30 -4.43 -2.18 -7.00
CA ASP A 30 -3.31 -3.09 -7.28
C ASP A 30 -3.69 -4.14 -8.32
N MET A 31 -4.89 -4.74 -8.19
CA MET A 31 -5.43 -5.66 -9.21
C MET A 31 -5.86 -4.91 -10.47
N GLY A 32 -6.43 -3.71 -10.35
CA GLY A 32 -6.74 -2.88 -11.50
C GLY A 32 -5.48 -2.41 -12.23
N ALA A 33 -4.43 -1.99 -11.52
CA ALA A 33 -3.18 -1.58 -12.16
C ALA A 33 -2.42 -2.73 -12.82
N LYS A 34 -2.32 -3.88 -12.15
CA LYS A 34 -1.54 -5.04 -12.64
C LYS A 34 -2.31 -5.92 -13.62
N HIS A 35 -3.61 -6.05 -13.43
CA HIS A 35 -4.43 -7.07 -14.11
C HIS A 35 -5.68 -6.49 -14.78
N ARG A 36 -5.92 -5.17 -14.69
CA ARG A 36 -7.11 -4.51 -15.24
C ARG A 36 -8.44 -5.09 -14.72
N ALA A 37 -8.40 -5.70 -13.53
CA ALA A 37 -9.60 -6.19 -12.86
C ALA A 37 -10.40 -5.00 -12.30
N ARG A 38 -11.73 -5.13 -12.32
CA ARG A 38 -12.67 -4.15 -11.75
C ARG A 38 -13.30 -4.72 -10.48
N ALA A 39 -13.82 -3.86 -9.61
CA ALA A 39 -14.41 -4.25 -8.32
C ALA A 39 -15.49 -5.34 -8.45
N ASP A 40 -16.35 -5.22 -9.46
CA ASP A 40 -17.41 -6.18 -9.79
C ASP A 40 -16.88 -7.56 -10.20
N SER A 41 -15.63 -7.63 -10.68
CA SER A 41 -14.98 -8.88 -11.08
C SER A 41 -14.13 -9.53 -9.97
N ILE A 42 -13.99 -8.89 -8.80
CA ILE A 42 -13.15 -9.36 -7.71
C ILE A 42 -14.02 -9.94 -6.59
N GLN A 43 -13.78 -11.20 -6.24
CA GLN A 43 -14.49 -11.85 -5.12
C GLN A 43 -13.50 -12.20 -4.00
N ILE A 44 -13.77 -11.69 -2.80
CA ILE A 44 -12.99 -12.00 -1.59
C ILE A 44 -13.52 -13.31 -0.99
N MET A 45 -12.68 -14.34 -0.97
CA MET A 45 -13.08 -15.67 -0.46
C MET A 45 -12.83 -15.85 1.04
N LYS A 46 -11.69 -15.36 1.54
CA LYS A 46 -11.29 -15.53 2.95
C LYS A 46 -10.35 -14.41 3.38
N VAL A 47 -10.60 -13.88 4.57
CA VAL A 47 -9.72 -12.94 5.27
C VAL A 47 -9.33 -13.57 6.61
N GLN A 48 -8.05 -13.52 6.95
CA GLN A 48 -7.53 -14.02 8.23
C GLN A 48 -6.33 -13.19 8.66
N GLU A 49 -6.18 -12.99 9.97
CA GLU A 49 -4.97 -12.39 10.54
C GLU A 49 -3.81 -13.39 10.45
N ILE A 50 -2.64 -12.91 10.03
CA ILE A 50 -1.43 -13.73 9.83
C ILE A 50 -0.35 -13.23 10.79
N PRO A 51 0.25 -14.11 11.62
CA PRO A 51 1.37 -13.70 12.48
C PRO A 51 2.61 -13.39 11.64
N ALA A 52 3.45 -12.46 12.10
CA ALA A 52 4.62 -11.95 11.38
C ALA A 52 5.57 -13.04 10.84
N SER A 53 5.68 -14.18 11.53
CA SER A 53 6.51 -15.31 11.09
C SER A 53 5.97 -16.05 9.87
N LYS A 54 4.67 -15.97 9.59
CA LYS A 54 3.99 -16.69 8.50
C LYS A 54 3.74 -15.83 7.26
N CYS A 55 4.06 -14.54 7.30
CA CYS A 55 3.99 -13.67 6.14
C CYS A 55 4.90 -14.21 5.02
N ARG A 56 4.43 -14.20 3.77
CA ARG A 56 5.16 -14.70 2.60
C ARG A 56 5.69 -13.56 1.73
N ARG A 57 5.03 -12.41 1.72
CA ARG A 57 5.35 -11.28 0.83
C ARG A 57 6.57 -10.50 1.32
N PRO A 58 7.63 -10.31 0.49
CA PRO A 58 8.85 -9.62 0.92
C PRO A 58 8.63 -8.14 1.27
N HIS A 59 7.70 -7.46 0.58
CA HIS A 59 7.32 -6.08 0.88
C HIS A 59 6.55 -5.92 2.19
N VAL A 60 6.00 -7.00 2.73
CA VAL A 60 5.41 -7.03 4.08
C VAL A 60 6.49 -7.33 5.10
N LYS A 61 7.37 -8.30 4.79
CA LYS A 61 8.48 -8.70 5.65
C LYS A 61 9.43 -7.56 6.02
N GLN A 62 9.67 -6.64 5.09
CA GLN A 62 10.56 -5.51 5.32
C GLN A 62 10.14 -4.61 6.50
N PHE A 63 8.86 -4.63 6.90
CA PHE A 63 8.34 -3.78 7.98
C PHE A 63 8.29 -4.48 9.36
N HIS A 64 8.73 -5.74 9.47
CA HIS A 64 8.68 -6.47 10.75
C HIS A 64 9.84 -6.16 11.71
N ASP A 65 10.83 -5.37 11.30
CA ASP A 65 11.93 -4.97 12.17
C ASP A 65 11.49 -3.84 13.13
N SER A 66 11.57 -4.09 14.44
CA SER A 66 11.22 -3.11 15.48
C SER A 66 12.16 -1.90 15.53
N LYS A 67 13.37 -2.00 14.95
CA LYS A 67 14.37 -0.91 14.94
C LYS A 67 14.39 -0.12 13.63
N ILE A 68 13.44 -0.38 12.74
CA ILE A 68 13.43 0.23 11.41
C ILE A 68 13.23 1.76 11.49
N LYS A 69 14.08 2.50 10.78
CA LYS A 69 13.98 3.96 10.64
C LYS A 69 14.19 4.34 9.19
N PHE A 70 13.20 5.03 8.62
CA PHE A 70 13.29 5.53 7.26
C PHE A 70 13.55 7.04 7.28
N PRO A 71 14.73 7.51 6.80
CA PRO A 71 14.86 8.92 6.48
C PRO A 71 13.92 9.24 5.32
N LEU A 72 13.29 10.42 5.35
CA LEU A 72 12.53 10.94 4.22
C LEU A 72 13.46 11.84 3.40
N PRO A 73 14.09 11.35 2.32
CA PRO A 73 15.20 12.04 1.64
C PRO A 73 14.77 13.33 0.93
N SER A 74 13.49 13.42 0.55
CA SER A 74 12.93 14.62 -0.07
C SER A 74 11.53 14.87 0.51
N ARG A 75 11.29 16.10 0.95
CA ARG A 75 9.97 16.55 1.43
C ARG A 75 9.48 17.69 0.56
N ILE A 76 8.62 17.34 -0.40
CA ILE A 76 7.97 18.33 -1.26
C ILE A 76 6.81 18.96 -0.49
N ASN A 77 6.83 20.27 -0.30
CA ASN A 77 5.69 21.00 0.24
C ASN A 77 4.54 20.98 -0.78
N ARG A 78 3.47 20.26 -0.48
CA ARG A 78 2.29 20.12 -1.35
C ARG A 78 1.36 21.35 -1.32
N LYS A 79 1.69 22.41 -0.58
CA LYS A 79 0.95 23.68 -0.55
C LYS A 79 1.27 24.54 -1.78
N PHE A 80 1.09 24.00 -2.98
CA PHE A 80 1.41 24.66 -4.25
C PHE A 80 0.60 25.94 -4.51
N HIS A 81 -0.52 26.11 -3.83
CA HIS A 81 -1.44 27.24 -4.05
C HIS A 81 -1.48 28.23 -2.88
N LYS A 82 -0.57 28.12 -1.90
CA LYS A 82 -0.50 28.99 -0.74
C LYS A 82 0.96 29.32 -0.39
N PRO A 83 1.58 30.35 -1.03
CA PRO A 83 1.04 31.24 -2.07
C PRO A 83 1.07 30.59 -3.46
N ARG A 84 0.16 31.01 -4.36
CA ARG A 84 0.12 30.51 -5.75
C ARG A 84 1.31 31.00 -6.59
N PHE A 85 1.81 32.20 -6.29
CA PHE A 85 3.00 32.76 -6.90
C PHE A 85 3.95 33.20 -5.81
N THR A 86 5.22 32.85 -5.96
CA THR A 86 6.31 33.22 -5.06
C THR A 86 7.57 33.40 -5.88
N THR A 87 8.43 34.32 -5.46
CA THR A 87 9.76 34.52 -6.04
C THR A 87 10.78 33.50 -5.53
N VAL A 88 10.47 32.84 -4.40
CA VAL A 88 11.35 31.87 -3.75
C VAL A 88 11.09 30.46 -4.29
N ARG A 89 12.15 29.79 -4.75
CA ARG A 89 12.06 28.38 -5.20
C ARG A 89 11.88 27.45 -4.00
N PRO A 90 10.92 26.51 -4.04
CA PRO A 90 10.73 25.56 -2.96
C PRO A 90 11.93 24.61 -2.87
N ASN A 91 12.52 24.47 -1.67
CA ASN A 91 13.54 23.46 -1.43
C ASN A 91 12.88 22.11 -1.12
N ALA A 92 13.30 21.05 -1.82
CA ALA A 92 12.81 19.69 -1.62
C ALA A 92 13.78 18.82 -0.82
N LYS A 93 15.06 19.21 -0.69
CA LYS A 93 16.10 18.47 0.03
C LYS A 93 16.35 19.15 1.38
N PHE A 94 16.29 18.38 2.47
CA PHE A 94 16.73 18.82 3.80
C PHE A 94 18.22 18.54 3.97
#